data_AF-A0A974E3M9-F1
#
_entry.id   AF-A0A974E3M9-F1
#
_cell.length_a   1.000
_cell.length_b   1.000
_cell.length_c   1.000
_cell.angle_alpha   90.00
_cell.angle_beta   90.00
_cell.angle_gamma   90.00
#
_symmetry.space_group_name_H-M   'P 1'
#
loop_
_entity.id
_entity.type
_entity.pdbx_description
1 polymer ?
#
loop_
_entity_poly.entity_id
_entity_poly.type
_entity_poly.pdbx_seq_one_letter_code
_entity_poly.pdbx_strand_id
1 'polypeptide(L)'
;FYKSGIIQSTNRFAQLTILRSSAAQNCLTEEGNRATVLFGYNMVSGCKLQYPVPCQVAAAAILNVLRGQQFPEYVASFGNSQPQNVLDWVPITVVTSTLPQSATADCKIPVSLDLEVRWTKYGSLVNPQAQIVNVMEKITYAFVQNTNSGSGNVQISTSVTFLDVSASAQPGYRAPPTIDATLPFDFFRPFV
;
A
#
# COMPACT_ATOMS: atom_id res chain seq x y z
N PHE A 1 -8.04 -10.97 -21.03
CA PHE A 1 -8.23 -10.50 -19.66
C PHE A 1 -7.65 -9.11 -19.52
N TYR A 2 -8.49 -8.08 -19.39
CA TYR A 2 -8.03 -6.72 -19.12
C TYR A 2 -7.44 -6.68 -17.71
N LYS A 3 -6.15 -6.40 -17.59
CA LYS A 3 -5.43 -6.31 -16.31
C LYS A 3 -5.66 -4.90 -15.76
N SER A 4 -6.40 -4.78 -14.67
CA SER A 4 -6.69 -3.48 -14.03
C SER A 4 -5.72 -3.23 -12.87
N GLY A 5 -5.16 -2.03 -12.82
CA GLY A 5 -4.38 -1.57 -11.65
C GLY A 5 -5.29 -1.28 -10.45
N ILE A 6 -4.70 -1.23 -9.25
CA ILE A 6 -5.41 -0.80 -8.04
C ILE A 6 -5.70 0.71 -8.15
N ILE A 7 -6.97 1.11 -8.00
CA ILE A 7 -7.42 2.50 -8.14
C ILE A 7 -7.24 3.26 -6.82
N GLN A 8 -6.84 4.53 -6.90
CA GLN A 8 -6.66 5.43 -5.75
C GLN A 8 -7.90 6.29 -5.48
N SER A 9 -8.10 6.74 -4.23
CA SER A 9 -9.31 7.50 -3.84
C SER A 9 -9.37 8.92 -4.41
N THR A 10 -8.22 9.59 -4.52
CA THR A 10 -8.14 11.00 -4.93
C THR A 10 -8.36 11.20 -6.43
N ASN A 11 -8.17 10.15 -7.24
CA ASN A 11 -8.43 10.18 -8.67
C ASN A 11 -8.74 8.77 -9.19
N ARG A 12 -9.97 8.56 -9.67
CA ARG A 12 -10.45 7.27 -10.24
C ARG A 12 -9.66 6.76 -11.46
N PHE A 13 -8.87 7.61 -12.09
CA PHE A 13 -7.99 7.25 -13.20
C PHE A 13 -6.53 7.07 -12.74
N ALA A 14 -6.19 7.52 -11.53
CA ALA A 14 -4.89 7.28 -10.93
C ALA A 14 -4.84 5.86 -10.35
N GLN A 15 -3.68 5.22 -10.56
CA GLN A 15 -3.42 3.87 -10.13
C GLN A 15 -2.35 3.88 -9.05
N LEU A 16 -2.43 2.97 -8.09
CA LEU A 16 -1.34 2.73 -7.16
C LEU A 16 -0.09 2.34 -7.96
N THR A 17 1.03 3.00 -7.67
CA THR A 17 2.28 2.77 -8.40
C THR A 17 3.47 2.61 -7.48
N ILE A 18 4.45 1.84 -7.95
CA ILE A 18 5.76 1.68 -7.31
C ILE A 18 6.87 2.21 -8.22
N LEU A 19 8.07 2.35 -7.66
CA LEU A 19 9.26 2.68 -8.44
C LEU A 19 9.40 1.68 -9.60
N ARG A 20 9.68 2.16 -10.82
CA ARG A 20 10.05 1.29 -11.92
C ARG A 20 11.57 1.16 -11.97
N SER A 21 12.07 -0.05 -12.21
CA SER A 21 13.50 -0.20 -12.52
C SER A 21 13.78 0.46 -13.88
N SER A 22 14.75 1.37 -13.90
CA SER A 22 15.24 2.01 -15.12
C SER A 22 16.59 1.40 -15.53
N ALA A 23 16.90 1.46 -16.82
CA ALA A 23 18.24 1.17 -17.33
C ALA A 23 19.22 2.32 -16.98
N ALA A 24 18.70 3.49 -16.63
CA ALA A 24 19.50 4.60 -16.13
C ALA A 24 20.19 4.23 -14.80
N GLN A 25 21.41 4.72 -14.61
CA GLN A 25 22.20 4.47 -13.41
C GLN A 25 21.70 5.25 -12.18
N ASN A 26 20.73 6.15 -12.34
CA ASN A 26 20.18 6.99 -11.28
C ASN A 26 18.67 7.20 -11.46
N CYS A 27 17.86 6.88 -10.45
CA CYS A 27 16.40 7.09 -10.49
C CYS A 27 15.97 8.51 -10.13
N LEU A 28 16.85 9.38 -9.62
CA LEU A 28 16.51 10.80 -9.41
C LEU A 28 16.22 11.52 -10.74
N THR A 29 16.82 11.08 -11.84
CA THR A 29 16.62 11.69 -13.16
C THR A 29 15.36 11.20 -13.87
N GLU A 30 14.71 10.14 -13.37
CA GLU A 30 13.46 9.61 -13.90
C GLU A 30 12.33 9.64 -12.85
N GLU A 31 12.33 10.67 -12.01
CA GLU A 31 11.21 10.97 -11.11
C GLU A 31 9.91 11.10 -11.92
N GLY A 32 9.12 10.03 -11.97
CA GLY A 32 7.87 9.95 -12.72
C GLY A 32 7.67 8.65 -13.50
N ASN A 33 8.75 7.94 -13.84
CA ASN A 33 8.64 6.64 -14.50
C ASN A 33 8.30 5.55 -13.45
N ARG A 34 7.01 5.26 -13.29
CA ARG A 34 6.51 4.35 -12.27
C ARG A 34 5.79 3.15 -12.89
N ALA A 35 5.77 2.05 -12.15
CA ALA A 35 5.07 0.84 -12.54
C ALA A 35 3.73 0.75 -11.80
N THR A 36 2.65 0.55 -12.56
CA THR A 36 1.33 0.27 -11.98
C THR A 36 1.34 -1.02 -11.18
N VAL A 37 0.77 -0.97 -9.97
CA VAL A 37 0.50 -2.15 -9.17
C VAL A 37 -0.72 -2.89 -9.73
N LEU A 38 -0.48 -4.06 -10.32
CA LEU A 38 -1.52 -4.92 -10.84
C LEU A 38 -2.00 -5.88 -9.76
N PHE A 39 -3.32 -5.95 -9.55
CA PHE A 39 -3.89 -6.82 -8.54
C PHE A 39 -3.47 -8.28 -8.74
N GLY A 40 -3.00 -8.92 -7.67
CA GLY A 40 -2.61 -10.34 -7.66
C GLY A 40 -1.22 -10.64 -8.23
N TYR A 41 -0.44 -9.61 -8.60
CA TYR A 41 0.92 -9.79 -9.10
C TYR A 41 1.94 -9.24 -8.11
N ASN A 42 2.77 -10.13 -7.57
CA ASN A 42 3.90 -9.71 -6.76
C ASN A 42 4.95 -9.06 -7.66
N MET A 43 5.46 -7.91 -7.23
CA MET A 43 6.40 -7.10 -8.01
C MET A 43 7.56 -6.68 -7.11
N VAL A 44 8.76 -6.62 -7.66
CA VAL A 44 9.92 -6.04 -6.99
C VAL A 44 10.70 -5.23 -8.01
N SER A 45 11.14 -4.06 -7.59
CA SER A 45 11.98 -3.18 -8.39
C SER A 45 13.06 -2.59 -7.50
N GLY A 46 14.20 -2.32 -8.12
CA GLY A 46 15.35 -1.71 -7.46
C GLY A 46 15.98 -0.65 -8.34
N CYS A 47 16.70 0.25 -7.70
CA CYS A 47 17.47 1.31 -8.33
C CYS A 47 18.72 1.61 -7.51
N LYS A 48 19.82 1.96 -8.20
CA LYS A 48 20.98 2.58 -7.59
C LYS A 48 20.85 4.10 -7.72
N LEU A 49 21.16 4.82 -6.67
CA LEU A 49 20.98 6.27 -6.62
C LEU A 49 22.25 6.91 -6.07
N GLN A 50 22.84 7.80 -6.87
CA GLN A 50 23.92 8.66 -6.43
C GLN A 50 23.36 10.05 -6.16
N TYR A 51 23.58 10.56 -4.96
CA TYR A 51 23.09 11.87 -4.53
C TYR A 51 24.28 12.79 -4.22
N PRO A 52 24.37 13.98 -4.86
CA PRO A 52 25.42 14.96 -4.60
C PRO A 52 24.97 16.03 -3.58
N VAL A 53 24.15 15.64 -2.60
CA VAL A 53 23.58 16.56 -1.59
C VAL A 53 23.69 15.97 -0.19
N PRO A 54 23.72 16.81 0.88
CA PRO A 54 23.78 16.31 2.25
C PRO A 54 22.70 15.28 2.53
N CYS A 55 23.06 14.28 3.32
CA CYS A 55 22.24 13.10 3.54
C CYS A 55 20.80 13.41 4.05
N GLN A 56 20.64 14.45 4.86
CA GLN A 56 19.32 14.90 5.35
C GLN A 56 18.40 15.35 4.21
N VAL A 57 18.95 16.04 3.21
CA VAL A 57 18.22 16.48 2.01
C VAL A 57 17.97 15.29 1.09
N ALA A 58 18.98 14.43 0.92
CA ALA A 58 18.85 13.21 0.12
C ALA A 58 17.73 12.30 0.65
N ALA A 59 17.58 12.16 1.97
CA ALA A 59 16.56 11.30 2.57
C ALA A 59 15.13 11.67 2.13
N ALA A 60 14.80 12.96 2.08
CA ALA A 60 13.49 13.43 1.63
C ALA A 60 13.28 13.17 0.12
N ALA A 61 14.29 13.44 -0.71
CA ALA A 61 14.23 13.17 -2.14
C ALA A 61 14.06 11.66 -2.43
N ILE A 62 14.82 10.82 -1.73
CA ILE A 62 14.75 9.36 -1.87
C ILE A 62 13.40 8.82 -1.43
N LEU A 63 12.80 9.36 -0.36
CA LEU A 63 11.44 9.01 0.03
C LEU A 63 10.43 9.32 -1.07
N ASN A 64 10.56 10.49 -1.71
CA ASN A 64 9.70 10.87 -2.83
C ASN A 64 9.90 9.97 -4.05
N VAL A 65 11.12 9.49 -4.31
CA VAL A 65 11.37 8.48 -5.36
C VAL A 65 10.69 7.15 -5.02
N LEU A 66 10.79 6.69 -3.77
CA LEU A 66 10.16 5.45 -3.33
C LEU A 66 8.62 5.51 -3.42
N ARG A 67 8.00 6.54 -2.82
CA ARG A 67 6.54 6.73 -2.78
C ARG A 67 5.94 7.24 -4.08
N GLY A 68 6.69 8.05 -4.82
CA GLY A 68 6.17 8.83 -5.94
C GLY A 68 5.47 10.10 -5.47
N GLN A 69 5.10 10.93 -6.45
CA GLN A 69 4.28 12.10 -6.22
C GLN A 69 2.85 11.67 -5.85
N GLN A 70 2.26 12.29 -4.83
CA GLN A 70 0.87 12.07 -4.40
C GLN A 70 0.55 10.60 -4.07
N PHE A 71 1.36 9.98 -3.20
CA PHE A 71 1.06 8.64 -2.70
C PHE A 71 -0.32 8.62 -2.00
N PRO A 72 -1.21 7.67 -2.34
CA PRO A 72 -2.59 7.70 -1.87
C PRO A 72 -2.71 7.29 -0.39
N GLU A 73 -3.70 7.85 0.29
CA GLU A 73 -4.07 7.42 1.64
C GLU A 73 -5.00 6.21 1.64
N TYR A 74 -5.75 6.03 0.55
CA TYR A 74 -6.76 4.98 0.42
C TYR A 74 -6.73 4.33 -0.97
N VAL A 75 -7.08 3.05 -1.02
CA VAL A 75 -7.29 2.28 -2.25
C VAL A 75 -8.68 1.66 -2.29
N ALA A 76 -9.17 1.40 -3.49
CA ALA A 76 -10.45 0.71 -3.67
C ALA A 76 -10.37 -0.74 -3.18
N SER A 77 -11.37 -1.18 -2.40
CA SER A 77 -11.49 -2.58 -1.96
C SER A 77 -11.85 -3.52 -3.11
N PHE A 78 -12.63 -3.05 -4.10
CA PHE A 78 -13.02 -3.81 -5.28
C PHE A 78 -12.56 -3.11 -6.57
N GLY A 79 -12.40 -3.87 -7.65
CA GLY A 79 -12.02 -3.31 -8.96
C GLY A 79 -13.09 -2.40 -9.59
N ASN A 80 -14.32 -2.44 -9.08
CA ASN A 80 -15.46 -1.66 -9.53
C ASN A 80 -16.01 -0.70 -8.45
N SER A 81 -15.27 -0.45 -7.37
CA SER A 81 -15.67 0.51 -6.34
C SER A 81 -15.90 1.90 -6.93
N GLN A 82 -17.00 2.54 -6.54
CA GLN A 82 -17.32 3.89 -6.96
C GLN A 82 -16.74 4.91 -5.97
N PRO A 83 -16.20 6.06 -6.42
CA PRO A 83 -15.68 7.11 -5.53
C PRO A 83 -16.67 7.61 -4.48
N GLN A 84 -17.96 7.59 -4.77
CA GLN A 84 -18.99 8.03 -3.82
C GLN A 84 -19.21 7.04 -2.67
N ASN A 85 -18.81 5.77 -2.82
CA ASN A 85 -18.99 4.77 -1.78
C ASN A 85 -17.82 4.78 -0.79
N VAL A 86 -17.91 5.63 0.23
CA VAL A 86 -16.84 5.83 1.23
C VAL A 86 -16.44 4.52 1.94
N LEU A 87 -17.38 3.58 2.12
CA LEU A 87 -17.14 2.31 2.82
C LEU A 87 -16.34 1.30 1.99
N ASP A 88 -16.20 1.52 0.68
CA ASP A 88 -15.39 0.66 -0.18
C ASP A 88 -13.90 1.02 -0.16
N TRP A 89 -13.49 2.08 0.53
CA TRP A 89 -12.12 2.56 0.55
C TRP A 89 -11.33 1.98 1.72
N VAL A 90 -10.19 1.37 1.42
CA VAL A 90 -9.29 0.75 2.40
C VAL A 90 -8.12 1.71 2.67
N PRO A 91 -7.87 2.11 3.93
CA PRO A 91 -6.72 2.96 4.25
C PRO A 91 -5.41 2.19 4.09
N ILE A 92 -4.36 2.91 3.70
CA ILE A 92 -2.98 2.40 3.70
C ILE A 92 -2.35 2.69 5.06
N THR A 93 -2.01 1.65 5.83
CA THR A 93 -1.34 1.83 7.11
C THR A 93 0.17 1.89 6.94
N VAL A 94 0.79 2.97 7.42
CA VAL A 94 2.23 3.19 7.30
C VAL A 94 2.95 2.65 8.53
N VAL A 95 3.96 1.79 8.29
CA VAL A 95 4.85 1.24 9.31
C VAL A 95 6.29 1.58 8.94
N THR A 96 7.08 2.06 9.89
CA THR A 96 8.50 2.33 9.66
C THR A 96 9.38 1.40 10.46
N SER A 97 10.39 0.81 9.84
CA SER A 97 11.45 0.04 10.50
C SER A 97 12.81 0.66 10.25
N THR A 98 13.75 0.47 11.18
CA THR A 98 15.12 0.97 11.03
C THR A 98 16.09 -0.19 11.20
N LEU A 99 17.03 -0.33 10.27
CA LEU A 99 18.10 -1.32 10.37
C LEU A 99 19.08 -0.92 11.50
N PRO A 100 19.79 -1.90 12.10
CA PRO A 100 20.78 -1.62 13.14
C PRO A 100 21.81 -0.58 12.68
N GLN A 101 22.11 0.36 13.57
CA GLN A 101 23.09 1.41 13.31
C GLN A 101 24.51 0.85 13.40
N SER A 102 25.35 1.19 12.41
CA SER A 102 26.79 0.96 12.51
C SER A 102 27.44 2.12 13.26
N ALA A 103 28.50 1.85 14.04
CA ALA A 103 29.13 2.80 14.96
C ALA A 103 29.67 4.11 14.34
N THR A 104 29.68 4.20 13.00
CA THR A 104 30.23 5.30 12.21
C THR A 104 29.18 6.00 11.34
N ALA A 105 27.91 5.58 11.40
CA ALA A 105 26.86 6.06 10.52
C ALA A 105 25.92 7.02 11.26
N ASP A 106 25.90 8.28 10.85
CA ASP A 106 25.21 9.37 11.56
C ASP A 106 23.92 9.85 10.88
N CYS A 107 23.58 9.29 9.71
CA CYS A 107 22.43 9.74 8.94
C CYS A 107 21.51 8.59 8.53
N LYS A 108 20.20 8.83 8.60
CA LYS A 108 19.14 7.85 8.33
C LYS A 108 18.47 8.15 6.97
N ILE A 109 18.52 7.20 6.04
CA ILE A 109 17.92 7.29 4.70
C ILE A 109 16.91 6.14 4.50
N PRO A 110 15.75 6.38 3.85
CA PRO A 110 14.85 5.31 3.45
C PRO A 110 15.45 4.49 2.30
N VAL A 111 15.54 3.17 2.49
CA VAL A 111 16.14 2.24 1.52
C VAL A 111 15.13 1.30 0.89
N SER A 112 14.02 0.99 1.57
CA SER A 112 12.96 0.18 0.98
C SER A 112 11.57 0.73 1.26
N LEU A 113 10.65 0.47 0.33
CA LEU A 113 9.22 0.60 0.51
C LEU A 113 8.55 -0.70 0.07
N ASP A 114 7.95 -1.40 1.03
CA ASP A 114 7.33 -2.70 0.82
C ASP A 114 5.81 -2.56 1.04
N LEU A 115 5.03 -2.83 -0.01
CA LEU A 115 3.57 -2.83 0.05
C LEU A 115 3.05 -4.25 0.25
N GLU A 116 2.41 -4.49 1.38
CA GLU A 116 1.70 -5.73 1.65
C GLU A 116 0.20 -5.50 1.45
N VAL A 117 -0.38 -6.18 0.46
CA VAL A 117 -1.81 -6.12 0.12
C VAL A 117 -2.47 -7.43 0.52
N ARG A 118 -3.27 -7.39 1.58
CA ARG A 118 -4.08 -8.53 2.02
C ARG A 118 -5.43 -8.49 1.35
N TRP A 119 -5.85 -9.60 0.77
CA TRP A 119 -7.10 -9.71 0.04
C TRP A 119 -7.83 -11.02 0.35
N THR A 120 -9.13 -11.03 0.14
CA THR A 120 -9.99 -12.19 0.38
C THR A 120 -11.03 -12.36 -0.74
N LYS A 121 -11.58 -13.56 -0.84
CA LYS A 121 -12.76 -13.86 -1.68
C LYS A 121 -14.03 -13.45 -0.94
N TYR A 122 -14.75 -12.49 -1.50
CA TYR A 122 -16.02 -11.99 -0.98
C TYR A 122 -17.18 -12.34 -1.92
N GLY A 123 -18.32 -12.74 -1.37
CA GLY A 123 -19.55 -13.00 -2.13
C GLY A 123 -19.94 -14.47 -2.17
N SER A 124 -20.52 -14.92 -3.29
CA SER A 124 -21.05 -16.27 -3.42
C SER A 124 -19.95 -17.31 -3.65
N LEU A 125 -20.23 -18.57 -3.32
CA LEU A 125 -19.30 -19.69 -3.58
C LEU A 125 -19.03 -19.88 -5.08
N VAL A 126 -20.02 -19.62 -5.93
CA VAL A 126 -19.97 -19.86 -7.38
C VAL A 126 -19.26 -18.72 -8.13
N ASN A 127 -19.33 -17.49 -7.62
CA ASN A 127 -18.72 -16.32 -8.24
C ASN A 127 -18.18 -15.34 -7.19
N PRO A 128 -17.11 -15.73 -6.46
CA PRO A 128 -16.49 -14.84 -5.50
C PRO A 128 -15.73 -13.72 -6.20
N GLN A 129 -15.80 -12.52 -5.63
CA GLN A 129 -15.04 -11.36 -6.07
C GLN A 129 -13.85 -11.14 -5.14
N ALA A 130 -12.73 -10.68 -5.68
CA ALA A 130 -11.58 -10.33 -4.86
C ALA A 130 -11.83 -8.98 -4.16
N GLN A 131 -11.64 -8.96 -2.84
CA GLN A 131 -11.76 -7.78 -2.00
C GLN A 131 -10.43 -7.54 -1.27
N ILE A 132 -9.85 -6.35 -1.41
CA ILE A 132 -8.74 -5.89 -0.58
C ILE A 132 -9.30 -5.58 0.81
N VAL A 133 -8.67 -6.14 1.85
CA VAL A 133 -9.09 -5.96 3.25
C VAL A 133 -8.11 -5.10 4.05
N ASN A 134 -6.83 -5.10 3.68
CA ASN A 134 -5.82 -4.30 4.33
C ASN A 134 -4.67 -4.02 3.36
N VAL A 135 -4.13 -2.82 3.43
CA VAL A 135 -2.90 -2.44 2.73
C VAL A 135 -1.96 -1.83 3.74
N MET A 136 -0.74 -2.37 3.81
CA MET A 136 0.31 -1.87 4.67
C MET A 136 1.49 -1.40 3.82
N GLU A 137 1.92 -0.17 4.05
CA GLU A 137 3.17 0.36 3.52
C GLU A 137 4.24 0.28 4.60
N LYS A 138 5.28 -0.52 4.36
CA LYS A 138 6.43 -0.63 5.25
C LYS A 138 7.63 0.10 4.67
N ILE A 139 8.14 1.10 5.37
CA ILE A 139 9.34 1.84 4.96
C ILE A 139 10.50 1.40 5.84
N THR A 140 11.56 0.89 5.21
CA THR A 140 12.80 0.54 5.92
C THR A 140 13.83 1.63 5.74
N TYR A 141 14.40 2.08 6.85
CA TYR A 141 15.48 3.04 6.89
C TYR A 141 16.80 2.37 7.24
N ALA A 142 17.88 2.81 6.59
CA ALA A 142 19.24 2.41 6.90
C ALA A 142 20.06 3.61 7.37
N PHE A 143 21.07 3.33 8.20
CA PHE A 143 22.07 4.33 8.56
C PHE A 143 23.20 4.33 7.53
N VAL A 144 23.54 5.50 7.01
CA VAL A 144 24.64 5.72 6.07
C VAL A 144 25.66 6.67 6.68
N GLN A 145 26.93 6.47 6.34
CA GLN A 145 27.99 7.40 6.69
C GLN A 145 27.81 8.69 5.90
N ASN A 146 27.82 9.83 6.58
CA ASN A 146 27.82 11.11 5.90
C ASN A 146 29.23 11.37 5.39
N THR A 147 29.42 11.41 4.08
CA THR A 147 30.73 11.75 3.50
C THR A 147 30.96 13.25 3.67
N ASN A 148 32.21 13.67 3.93
CA ASN A 148 32.57 15.09 4.04
C ASN A 148 32.26 15.89 2.77
N SER A 149 32.13 15.22 1.62
CA SER A 149 31.73 15.82 0.34
C SER A 149 30.22 16.00 0.18
N GLY A 150 29.41 15.55 1.15
CA GLY A 150 27.95 15.58 1.07
C GLY A 150 27.42 14.75 -0.10
N SER A 151 28.13 13.70 -0.53
CA SER A 151 27.76 12.89 -1.69
C SER A 151 27.82 11.40 -1.38
N GLY A 152 26.76 10.65 -1.67
CA GLY A 152 26.69 9.22 -1.37
C GLY A 152 26.05 8.40 -2.50
N ASN A 153 26.15 7.08 -2.37
CA ASN A 153 25.47 6.12 -3.22
C ASN A 153 24.66 5.18 -2.34
N VAL A 154 23.41 4.92 -2.71
CA VAL A 154 22.52 4.02 -2.00
C VAL A 154 21.73 3.18 -3.01
N GLN A 155 21.49 1.92 -2.65
CA GLN A 155 20.56 1.08 -3.39
C GLN A 155 19.20 1.15 -2.71
N ILE A 156 18.17 1.44 -3.48
CA ILE A 156 16.80 1.49 -2.99
C ILE A 156 15.93 0.48 -3.72
N SER A 157 14.90 0.00 -3.06
CA SER A 157 13.98 -0.97 -3.65
C SER A 157 12.53 -0.72 -3.24
N THR A 158 11.61 -1.06 -4.14
CA THR A 158 10.19 -1.15 -3.81
C THR A 158 9.66 -2.55 -4.11
N SER A 159 8.79 -3.05 -3.26
CA SER A 159 8.14 -4.35 -3.47
C SER A 159 6.65 -4.28 -3.24
N VAL A 160 5.91 -5.18 -3.87
CA VAL A 160 4.48 -5.42 -3.65
C VAL A 160 4.26 -6.90 -3.47
N THR A 161 3.58 -7.27 -2.40
CA THR A 161 3.20 -8.64 -2.11
C THR A 161 1.69 -8.72 -1.89
N PHE A 162 1.02 -9.62 -2.61
CA PHE A 162 -0.38 -9.96 -2.42
C PHE A 162 -0.50 -11.22 -1.57
N LEU A 163 -1.21 -11.11 -0.45
CA LEU A 163 -1.47 -12.22 0.47
C LEU A 163 -2.96 -12.57 0.46
N ASP A 164 -3.28 -13.79 0.04
CA ASP A 164 -4.65 -14.33 0.14
C ASP A 164 -4.92 -14.74 1.59
N VAL A 165 -5.88 -14.05 2.23
CA VAL A 165 -6.34 -14.33 3.59
C VAL A 165 -7.75 -14.93 3.61
N SER A 166 -8.20 -15.50 2.49
CA SER A 166 -9.51 -16.14 2.38
C SER A 166 -9.62 -17.35 3.31
N ALA A 167 -10.71 -17.38 4.08
CA ALA A 167 -11.12 -18.61 4.75
C ALA A 167 -11.73 -19.59 3.74
N SER A 168 -11.64 -20.89 4.04
CA SER A 168 -12.34 -21.92 3.26
C SER A 168 -13.83 -21.62 3.23
N ALA A 169 -14.40 -21.49 2.03
CA ALA A 169 -15.82 -21.23 1.87
C ALA A 169 -16.62 -22.45 2.36
N GLN A 170 -17.57 -22.22 3.27
CA GLN A 170 -18.46 -23.24 3.79
C GLN A 170 -19.78 -23.19 3.00
N PRO A 171 -20.31 -24.33 2.54
CA PRO A 171 -21.64 -24.37 1.95
C PRO A 171 -22.70 -24.06 3.02
N GLY A 172 -23.60 -23.14 2.71
CA GLY A 172 -24.68 -22.73 3.62
C GLY A 172 -25.02 -21.25 3.51
N TYR A 173 -26.14 -20.84 4.10
CA TYR A 173 -26.49 -19.43 4.25
C TYR A 173 -25.68 -18.82 5.39
N ARG A 174 -25.34 -17.51 5.29
CA ARG A 174 -24.83 -16.78 6.45
C ARG A 174 -25.87 -16.92 7.58
N ALA A 175 -25.39 -17.13 8.80
CA ALA A 175 -26.28 -17.11 9.96
C ALA A 175 -27.05 -15.78 9.94
N PRO A 176 -28.39 -15.80 10.06
CA PRO A 176 -29.16 -14.57 10.19
C PRO A 176 -28.61 -13.76 11.37
N PRO A 177 -28.51 -12.42 11.25
CA PRO A 177 -27.98 -11.60 12.34
C PRO A 177 -28.83 -11.79 13.59
N THR A 178 -28.19 -11.86 14.75
CA THR A 178 -28.92 -11.84 16.02
C THR A 178 -29.57 -10.47 16.16
N ILE A 179 -30.91 -10.42 16.01
CA ILE A 179 -31.67 -9.20 16.24
C ILE A 179 -31.88 -9.08 17.74
N ASP A 180 -31.12 -8.20 18.39
CA ASP A 180 -31.35 -7.83 19.79
C ASP A 180 -32.45 -6.76 19.86
N ALA A 181 -33.68 -7.17 19.53
CA ALA A 181 -34.86 -6.31 19.59
C ALA A 181 -35.43 -6.36 21.01
N THR A 182 -35.17 -5.30 21.79
CA THR A 182 -35.90 -5.04 23.04
C THR A 182 -37.17 -4.25 22.72
N LEU A 183 -38.33 -4.80 23.06
CA LEU A 183 -39.60 -4.11 22.92
C LEU A 183 -39.80 -3.17 24.13
N PRO A 184 -40.25 -1.92 23.90
CA PRO A 184 -40.72 -1.05 24.98
C PRO A 184 -41.86 -1.70 25.77
N PHE A 185 -41.98 -1.36 27.05
CA PHE A 185 -42.92 -1.98 27.99
C PHE A 185 -44.41 -1.85 27.58
N ASP A 186 -44.74 -0.86 26.75
CA ASP A 186 -46.09 -0.49 26.33
C ASP A 186 -46.44 -0.88 24.89
N PHE A 187 -45.59 -1.65 24.19
CA PHE A 187 -45.78 -2.01 22.78
C PHE A 187 -47.15 -2.67 22.46
N PHE A 188 -47.80 -3.28 23.46
CA PHE A 188 -49.06 -4.01 23.31
C PHE A 188 -50.25 -3.46 24.13
N ARG A 189 -50.21 -2.20 24.59
CA ARG A 189 -51.23 -1.67 25.52
C ARG A 189 -52.14 -0.59 24.90
N PRO A 190 -53.48 -0.74 25.00
CA PRO A 190 -54.28 -1.97 25.13
C PRO A 190 -54.95 -2.36 23.80
N PHE A 191 -55.00 -3.68 23.56
CA PHE A 191 -55.99 -4.26 22.66
C PHE A 191 -57.39 -4.07 23.29
N VAL A 192 -58.26 -3.37 22.57
CA VAL A 192 -59.70 -3.23 22.86
C VAL A 192 -60.49 -4.45 22.42
#